data_AF-A0A9Q9DED4-F1
#
_entry.id   AF-A0A9Q9DED4-F1
#
_cell.length_a   1.000
_cell.length_b   1.000
_cell.length_c   1.000
_cell.angle_alpha   90.00
_cell.angle_beta   90.00
_cell.angle_gamma   90.00
#
_symmetry.space_group_name_H-M   'P 1'
#
loop_
_entity.id
_entity.type
_entity.pdbx_description
1 polymer ?
#
loop_
_entity_poly.entity_id
_entity_poly.type
_entity_poly.pdbx_seq_one_letter_code
_entity_poly.pdbx_strand_id
1 'polypeptide(L)'
;MLRANTAYVLDPETTIFKPVGLPVSTGIRPVYGLIGCRLLEVVRFDERHTLLVDEEGLKEGLTAFTIFEGFPQPIAGKIVLVGGDGSSPYTSPLVSLEDAAKHFKCCRPVLDPVFAKTDEISPGGIIIAGALAGLQSRIERRAPTLVEGEA
;
A
#
# COMPACT_ATOMS: atom_id res chain seq x y z
N MET A 1 27.49 15.43 -10.52
CA MET A 1 26.62 14.44 -9.85
C MET A 1 25.35 15.15 -9.42
N LEU A 2 24.18 14.66 -9.82
CA LEU A 2 22.91 15.11 -9.23
C LEU A 2 22.87 14.63 -7.77
N ARG A 3 22.59 15.52 -6.82
CA ARG A 3 22.29 15.14 -5.44
C ARG A 3 20.94 14.42 -5.43
N ALA A 4 20.90 13.25 -4.80
CA ALA A 4 19.66 12.51 -4.53
C ALA A 4 19.50 12.37 -3.01
N ASN A 5 18.27 12.59 -2.53
CA ASN A 5 17.85 12.21 -1.19
C ASN A 5 17.22 10.82 -1.26
N THR A 6 16.93 10.23 -0.10
CA THR A 6 16.23 8.95 -0.03
C THR A 6 14.76 9.20 0.28
N ALA A 7 13.86 8.50 -0.39
CA ALA A 7 12.47 8.36 0.04
C ALA A 7 12.21 6.88 0.34
N TYR A 8 11.23 6.57 1.19
CA TYR A 8 10.78 5.19 1.36
C TYR A 8 9.49 4.97 0.59
N VAL A 9 9.42 3.88 -0.17
CA VAL A 9 8.27 3.55 -1.01
C VAL A 9 7.64 2.26 -0.52
N LEU A 10 6.38 2.33 -0.11
CA LEU A 10 5.56 1.17 0.26
C LEU A 10 4.60 0.84 -0.89
N ASP A 11 4.64 -0.41 -1.33
CA ASP A 11 3.70 -0.95 -2.30
C ASP A 11 2.76 -1.96 -1.60
N PRO A 12 1.45 -1.67 -1.44
CA PRO A 12 0.54 -2.57 -0.75
C PRO A 12 0.26 -3.87 -1.51
N GLU A 13 0.44 -3.92 -2.84
CA GLU A 13 0.20 -5.12 -3.65
C GLU A 13 1.28 -6.18 -3.37
N THR A 14 2.54 -5.73 -3.30
CA THR A 14 3.69 -6.61 -3.03
C THR A 14 4.06 -6.68 -1.56
N THR A 15 3.52 -5.78 -0.75
CA THR A 15 3.89 -5.50 0.64
C THR A 15 5.32 -4.99 0.83
N ILE A 16 6.06 -4.71 -0.25
CA ILE A 16 7.46 -4.30 -0.17
C ILE A 16 7.55 -2.85 0.30
N PHE A 17 8.41 -2.60 1.29
CA PHE A 17 8.80 -1.27 1.75
C PHE A 17 10.31 -1.12 1.61
N LYS A 18 10.75 -0.13 0.83
CA LYS A 18 12.17 0.00 0.48
C LYS A 18 12.62 1.46 0.29
N PRO A 19 13.90 1.77 0.49
CA PRO A 19 14.46 3.05 0.12
C PRO A 19 14.60 3.18 -1.40
N VAL A 20 14.36 4.37 -1.92
CA VAL A 20 14.49 4.72 -3.34
C VAL A 20 15.14 6.11 -3.47
N GLY A 21 16.02 6.29 -4.46
CA GLY A 21 16.62 7.58 -4.75
C GLY A 21 15.58 8.60 -5.25
N LEU A 22 15.55 9.78 -4.63
CA LEU A 22 14.71 10.90 -5.01
C LEU A 22 15.58 12.11 -5.43
N PRO A 23 15.59 12.48 -6.73
CA PRO A 23 16.42 13.59 -7.21
C PRO A 23 16.00 14.95 -6.63
N VAL A 24 16.92 15.64 -5.96
CA VAL A 24 16.63 16.87 -5.19
C VAL A 24 16.16 18.03 -6.08
N SER A 25 16.60 18.10 -7.33
CA SER A 25 16.34 19.22 -8.25
C SER A 25 15.03 19.13 -9.04
N THR A 26 14.27 18.04 -8.90
CA THR A 26 13.20 17.71 -9.87
C THR A 26 11.80 18.04 -9.35
N GLY A 27 11.70 18.64 -8.16
CA GLY A 27 10.44 19.00 -7.54
C GLY A 27 9.57 17.76 -7.26
N ILE A 28 8.24 17.90 -7.43
CA ILE A 28 7.26 16.84 -7.14
C ILE A 28 7.12 15.78 -8.25
N ARG A 29 7.60 16.06 -9.47
CA ARG A 29 7.40 15.17 -10.64
C ARG A 29 7.87 13.72 -10.44
N PRO A 30 9.03 13.44 -9.83
CA PRO A 30 9.45 12.05 -9.60
C PRO A 30 8.49 11.29 -8.69
N VAL A 31 7.85 11.96 -7.73
CA VAL A 31 6.91 11.34 -6.79
C VAL A 31 5.69 10.80 -7.53
N TYR A 32 5.13 11.56 -8.47
CA TYR A 32 4.06 11.07 -9.36
C TYR A 32 4.47 9.80 -10.10
N GLY A 33 5.72 9.71 -10.57
CA GLY A 33 6.25 8.52 -11.23
C GLY A 33 6.41 7.32 -10.30
N LEU A 34 6.85 7.55 -9.04
CA LEU A 34 6.97 6.50 -8.03
C LEU A 34 5.61 5.91 -7.65
N ILE A 35 4.61 6.78 -7.46
CA ILE A 35 3.26 6.37 -7.04
C ILE A 35 2.46 5.83 -8.23
N GLY A 36 2.64 6.41 -9.41
CA GLY A 36 1.86 6.07 -10.60
C GLY A 36 0.47 6.70 -10.62
N CYS A 37 0.30 7.87 -9.98
CA CYS A 37 -0.97 8.58 -9.89
C CYS A 37 -1.01 9.86 -10.74
N ARG A 38 -2.20 10.49 -10.81
CA ARG A 38 -2.42 11.78 -11.47
C ARG A 38 -2.51 12.94 -10.49
N LEU A 39 -2.92 12.66 -9.26
CA LEU A 39 -3.11 13.64 -8.21
C LEU A 39 -2.54 13.10 -6.89
N LEU A 40 -1.83 13.95 -6.16
CA LEU A 40 -1.20 13.60 -4.90
C LEU A 40 -1.91 14.26 -3.74
N GLU A 41 -2.20 13.47 -2.71
CA GLU A 41 -2.57 13.97 -1.39
C GLU A 41 -1.34 13.98 -0.49
N VAL A 42 -1.21 15.04 0.32
CA VAL A 42 -0.15 15.21 1.32
C VAL A 42 -0.73 14.82 2.68
N VAL A 43 -0.27 13.71 3.23
CA VAL A 43 -0.73 13.19 4.53
C VAL A 43 0.41 13.30 5.54
N ARG A 44 0.13 13.89 6.69
CA ARG A 44 1.13 14.04 7.76
C ARG A 44 1.48 12.67 8.34
N PHE A 45 2.78 12.34 8.39
CA PHE A 45 3.25 11.15 9.11
C PHE A 45 3.52 11.50 10.57
N ASP A 46 4.32 12.55 10.80
CA ASP A 46 4.59 13.13 12.12
C ASP A 46 5.00 14.63 11.98
N GLU A 47 5.70 15.18 12.97
CA GLU A 47 6.18 16.57 12.96
C GLU A 47 7.29 16.86 11.93
N ARG A 48 7.98 15.83 11.42
CA ARG A 48 9.18 15.95 10.57
C ARG A 48 9.11 15.14 9.28
N HIS A 49 8.05 14.37 9.08
CA HIS A 49 7.90 13.48 7.94
C HIS A 49 6.50 13.56 7.34
N THR A 50 6.44 13.28 6.04
CA THR A 50 5.23 13.42 5.24
C THR A 50 5.07 12.23 4.32
N LEU A 51 3.83 11.76 4.20
CA LEU A 51 3.39 10.80 3.20
C LEU A 51 2.83 11.55 1.99
N LEU A 52 3.23 11.08 0.81
CA LEU A 52 2.65 11.47 -0.47
C LEU A 52 1.93 10.24 -1.00
N VAL A 53 0.64 10.39 -1.30
CA VAL A 53 -0.25 9.27 -1.63
C VAL A 53 -1.16 9.62 -2.82
N ASP A 54 -1.77 8.63 -3.44
CA ASP A 54 -2.74 8.82 -4.52
C ASP A 54 -4.09 9.31 -3.94
N GLU A 55 -4.48 10.55 -4.23
CA GLU A 55 -5.75 11.14 -3.76
C GLU A 55 -6.96 10.39 -4.34
N GLU A 56 -6.81 9.86 -5.56
CA GLU A 56 -7.90 9.22 -6.31
C GLU A 56 -7.77 7.68 -6.31
N GLY A 57 -6.90 7.14 -5.45
CA GLY A 57 -6.57 5.72 -5.44
C GLY A 57 -7.72 4.81 -4.98
N LEU A 58 -8.62 5.33 -4.13
CA LEU A 58 -9.76 4.57 -3.58
C LEU A 58 -10.89 4.44 -4.61
N LYS A 59 -10.71 3.49 -5.52
CA LYS A 59 -11.65 3.20 -6.61
C LYS A 59 -12.17 1.77 -6.59
N GLU A 60 -13.19 1.51 -7.40
CA GLU A 60 -13.71 0.15 -7.61
C GLU A 60 -12.62 -0.79 -8.13
N GLY A 61 -12.67 -2.06 -7.69
CA GLY A 61 -11.69 -3.08 -8.09
C GLY A 61 -10.36 -3.04 -7.34
N LEU A 62 -10.32 -2.39 -6.16
CA LEU A 62 -9.14 -2.32 -5.32
C LEU A 62 -8.66 -3.72 -4.88
N THR A 63 -7.42 -4.06 -5.24
CA THR A 63 -6.80 -5.35 -4.94
C THR A 63 -5.98 -5.32 -3.65
N ALA A 64 -5.39 -4.17 -3.29
CA ALA A 64 -4.72 -3.96 -2.01
C ALA A 64 -4.81 -2.50 -1.54
N PHE A 65 -4.64 -2.28 -0.23
CA PHE A 65 -4.59 -0.95 0.39
C PHE A 65 -3.76 -0.97 1.66
N THR A 66 -3.39 0.19 2.17
CA THR A 66 -2.65 0.35 3.42
C THR A 66 -3.53 1.00 4.48
N ILE A 67 -3.56 0.43 5.67
CA ILE A 67 -4.02 1.14 6.87
C ILE A 67 -2.80 1.83 7.47
N PHE A 68 -2.88 3.16 7.62
CA PHE A 68 -1.89 3.96 8.32
C PHE A 68 -2.44 4.36 9.70
N GLU A 69 -1.65 4.10 10.74
CA GLU A 69 -2.06 4.39 12.12
C GLU A 69 -2.44 5.86 12.33
N GLY A 70 -3.60 6.09 12.96
CA GLY A 70 -4.10 7.44 13.23
C GLY A 70 -4.73 8.15 12.04
N PHE A 71 -4.73 7.56 10.83
CA PHE A 71 -5.40 8.10 9.66
C PHE A 71 -6.76 7.42 9.43
N PRO A 72 -7.86 8.18 9.29
CA PRO A 72 -9.22 7.63 9.35
C PRO A 72 -9.61 6.81 8.12
N GLN A 73 -8.98 7.05 6.97
CA GLN A 73 -9.27 6.36 5.71
C GLN A 73 -8.13 5.43 5.29
N PRO A 74 -8.42 4.30 4.63
CA PRO A 74 -7.37 3.51 4.00
C PRO A 74 -6.69 4.30 2.90
N ILE A 75 -5.42 4.00 2.64
CA ILE A 75 -4.65 4.60 1.56
C ILE A 75 -4.51 3.56 0.45
N ALA A 76 -4.94 3.91 -0.76
CA ALA A 76 -4.80 3.07 -1.93
C ALA A 76 -3.55 3.43 -2.74
N GLY A 77 -3.04 2.45 -3.48
CA GLY A 77 -1.81 2.62 -4.25
C GLY A 77 -0.56 2.72 -3.38
N LYS A 78 0.55 3.09 -4.01
CA LYS A 78 1.84 3.21 -3.34
C LYS A 78 1.88 4.44 -2.45
N ILE A 79 2.64 4.34 -1.37
CA ILE A 79 2.91 5.44 -0.45
C ILE A 79 4.38 5.83 -0.57
N VAL A 80 4.66 7.13 -0.65
CA VAL A 80 6.01 7.66 -0.57
C VAL A 80 6.18 8.44 0.72
N LEU A 81 7.09 8.01 1.57
CA LEU A 81 7.48 8.70 2.81
C LEU A 81 8.76 9.51 2.57
N VAL A 82 8.72 10.79 2.91
CA VAL A 82 9.84 11.73 2.83
C VAL A 82 10.03 12.49 4.14
N GLY A 83 11.22 13.03 4.35
CA GLY A 83 11.46 14.04 5.37
C GLY A 83 10.96 15.42 4.93
N GLY A 84 10.59 16.23 5.92
CA GLY A 84 10.02 17.56 5.73
C GLY A 84 8.50 17.61 5.89
N ASP A 85 7.93 18.78 5.59
CA ASP A 85 6.51 19.12 5.78
C ASP A 85 5.64 18.89 4.52
N GLY A 86 6.19 18.19 3.51
CA GLY A 86 5.54 17.99 2.22
C GLY A 86 5.86 19.04 1.17
N SER A 87 6.60 20.10 1.54
CA SER A 87 7.10 21.10 0.60
C SER A 87 8.42 20.65 -0.04
N SER A 88 8.59 20.96 -1.31
CA SER A 88 9.87 20.76 -2.00
C SER A 88 10.88 21.85 -1.58
N PRO A 89 12.18 21.53 -1.37
CA PRO A 89 12.82 20.24 -1.60
C PRO A 89 12.57 19.24 -0.47
N TYR A 90 12.23 18.01 -0.86
CA TYR A 90 12.09 16.88 0.08
C TYR A 90 13.44 16.46 0.64
N THR A 91 13.48 16.04 1.90
CA THR A 91 14.69 15.52 2.55
C THR A 91 14.59 14.02 2.80
N SER A 92 15.72 13.37 3.11
CA SER A 92 15.70 11.97 3.54
C SER A 92 14.96 11.85 4.88
N PRO A 93 14.10 10.83 5.06
CA PRO A 93 13.51 10.54 6.37
C PRO A 93 14.59 10.39 7.44
N LEU A 94 14.32 10.94 8.61
CA LEU A 94 15.14 10.77 9.81
C LEU A 94 14.72 9.52 10.61
N VAL A 95 13.49 9.05 10.39
CA VAL A 95 12.99 7.78 10.90
C VAL A 95 13.61 6.61 10.13
N SER A 96 13.94 5.53 10.84
CA SER A 96 14.42 4.29 10.22
C SER A 96 13.31 3.65 9.37
N LEU A 97 13.70 2.81 8.41
CA LEU A 97 12.72 2.08 7.58
C LEU A 97 11.89 1.13 8.47
N GLU A 98 12.53 0.51 9.46
CA GLU A 98 11.93 -0.41 10.43
C GLU A 98 10.91 0.28 11.33
N ASP A 99 11.22 1.48 11.83
CA ASP A 99 10.31 2.23 12.69
C ASP A 99 9.14 2.78 11.91
N ALA A 100 9.38 3.30 10.70
CA ALA A 100 8.31 3.75 9.82
C ALA A 100 7.33 2.62 9.48
N ALA A 101 7.83 1.40 9.24
CA ALA A 101 7.02 0.24 8.87
C ALA A 101 5.98 -0.15 9.93
N LYS A 102 6.25 0.13 11.22
CA LYS A 102 5.36 -0.22 12.34
C LYS A 102 4.01 0.49 12.25
N HIS A 103 3.95 1.62 11.56
CA HIS A 103 2.72 2.41 11.41
C HIS A 103 1.82 1.94 10.27
N PHE A 104 2.26 0.98 9.46
CA PHE A 104 1.53 0.52 8.28
C PHE A 104 1.05 -0.93 8.42
N LYS A 105 -0.13 -1.20 7.87
CA LYS A 105 -0.64 -2.56 7.62
C LYS A 105 -1.12 -2.66 6.18
N CYS A 106 -0.43 -3.45 5.36
CA CYS A 106 -0.87 -3.79 4.02
C CYS A 106 -2.03 -4.77 4.11
N CYS A 107 -3.13 -4.44 3.44
CA CYS A 107 -4.39 -5.15 3.52
C CYS A 107 -4.80 -5.62 2.12
N ARG A 108 -5.29 -6.85 2.04
CA ARG A 108 -5.77 -7.46 0.80
C ARG A 108 -7.13 -8.11 1.02
N PRO A 109 -8.17 -7.77 0.24
CA PRO A 109 -9.39 -8.56 0.19
C PRO A 109 -9.06 -9.96 -0.35
N VAL A 110 -9.56 -11.00 0.32
CA VAL A 110 -9.40 -12.39 -0.10
C VAL A 110 -10.77 -13.04 -0.17
N LEU A 111 -11.01 -13.76 -1.27
CA LEU A 111 -12.18 -14.61 -1.45
C LEU A 111 -11.73 -16.06 -1.25
N ASP A 112 -12.09 -16.63 -0.10
CA ASP A 112 -11.84 -18.03 0.17
C ASP A 112 -12.99 -18.88 -0.41
N PRO A 113 -12.69 -19.94 -1.18
CA PRO A 113 -13.72 -20.83 -1.68
C PRO A 113 -14.33 -21.66 -0.55
N VAL A 114 -15.66 -21.78 -0.57
CA VAL A 114 -16.41 -22.67 0.31
C VAL A 114 -16.88 -23.85 -0.52
N PHE A 115 -16.45 -25.07 -0.16
CA PHE A 115 -16.80 -26.29 -0.87
C PHE A 115 -17.91 -27.06 -0.14
N ALA A 116 -18.79 -27.71 -0.90
CA ALA A 116 -19.81 -28.61 -0.38
C ALA A 116 -19.14 -29.82 0.30
N LYS A 117 -19.60 -30.19 1.50
CA LYS A 117 -19.01 -31.30 2.27
C LYS A 117 -19.64 -32.66 1.97
N THR A 118 -20.88 -32.64 1.52
CA THR A 118 -21.68 -33.82 1.17
C THR A 118 -22.49 -33.51 -0.07
N ASP A 119 -23.02 -34.56 -0.70
CA ASP A 119 -23.94 -34.37 -1.81
C ASP A 119 -25.23 -33.74 -1.30
N GLU A 120 -25.66 -32.64 -1.91
CA GLU A 120 -26.87 -31.90 -1.54
C GLU A 120 -27.80 -31.76 -2.74
N ILE A 121 -29.10 -31.98 -2.54
CA ILE A 121 -30.10 -31.78 -3.58
C ILE A 121 -30.58 -30.34 -3.50
N SER A 122 -30.31 -29.56 -4.54
CA SER A 122 -30.80 -28.20 -4.72
C SER A 122 -31.87 -28.14 -5.83
N PRO A 123 -32.64 -27.04 -5.96
CA PRO A 123 -33.55 -26.86 -7.10
C PRO A 123 -32.86 -26.94 -8.48
N GLY A 124 -31.54 -26.72 -8.54
CA GLY A 124 -30.74 -26.82 -9.76
C GLY A 124 -30.10 -28.20 -10.01
N GLY A 125 -30.39 -29.20 -9.18
CA GLY A 125 -29.80 -30.54 -9.26
C GLY A 125 -28.90 -30.89 -8.07
N ILE A 126 -28.15 -31.98 -8.21
CA ILE A 126 -27.23 -32.48 -7.17
C ILE A 126 -25.96 -31.62 -7.17
N ILE A 127 -25.65 -31.03 -6.02
CA ILE A 127 -24.35 -30.42 -5.72
C ILE A 127 -23.48 -31.54 -5.16
N ILE A 128 -22.42 -31.90 -5.88
CA ILE A 128 -21.52 -33.00 -5.50
C ILE A 128 -20.57 -32.52 -4.39
N ALA A 129 -20.23 -33.39 -3.44
CA ALA A 129 -19.17 -33.13 -2.48
C ALA A 129 -17.89 -32.64 -3.18
N GLY A 130 -17.31 -31.56 -2.67
CA GLY A 130 -16.16 -30.87 -3.29
C GLY A 130 -16.51 -29.83 -4.35
N ALA A 131 -17.77 -29.70 -4.76
CA ALA A 131 -18.19 -28.60 -5.63
C ALA A 131 -18.10 -27.25 -4.90
N LEU A 132 -17.84 -26.17 -5.64
CA LEU A 132 -17.85 -24.82 -5.09
C LEU A 132 -19.28 -24.44 -4.69
N ALA A 133 -19.52 -24.33 -3.39
CA ALA A 133 -20.81 -23.96 -2.80
C ALA A 133 -20.95 -22.44 -2.62
N GLY A 134 -19.83 -21.73 -2.48
CA GLY A 134 -19.84 -20.28 -2.33
C GLY A 134 -18.46 -19.67 -2.15
N LEU A 135 -18.45 -18.39 -1.82
CA LEU A 135 -17.24 -17.62 -1.51
C LEU A 135 -17.44 -16.92 -0.18
N GLN A 136 -16.41 -16.96 0.66
CA GLN A 136 -16.34 -16.18 1.89
C GLN A 136 -15.28 -15.08 1.72
N SER A 137 -15.66 -13.84 2.00
CA SER A 137 -14.71 -12.72 1.97
C SER A 137 -14.05 -12.50 3.34
N ARG A 138 -12.76 -12.21 3.34
CA ARG A 138 -12.04 -11.67 4.51
C ARG A 138 -11.03 -10.62 4.09
N ILE A 139 -10.55 -9.84 5.06
CA ILE A 139 -9.43 -8.91 4.87
C ILE A 139 -8.21 -9.53 5.53
N GLU A 140 -7.24 -9.90 4.69
CA GLU A 140 -5.90 -10.25 5.14
C GLU A 140 -5.12 -8.98 5.48
N ARG A 141 -4.32 -9.02 6.56
CA ARG A 141 -3.51 -7.89 7.03
C ARG A 141 -2.10 -8.37 7.31
N ARG A 142 -1.10 -7.66 6.78
CA ARG A 142 0.31 -7.99 6.95
C ARG A 142 1.11 -6.72 7.23
N ALA A 143 2.18 -6.85 8.01
CA ALA A 143 3.18 -5.80 8.11
C ALA A 143 3.94 -5.68 6.77
N PRO A 144 4.51 -4.51 6.46
CA PRO A 144 5.38 -4.37 5.30
C PRO A 144 6.60 -5.30 5.39
N THR A 145 7.04 -5.80 4.23
CA THR A 145 8.29 -6.55 4.06
C THR A 145 9.40 -5.58 3.69
N LEU A 146 10.42 -5.47 4.53
CA LEU A 146 11.52 -4.53 4.32
C LEU A 146 12.52 -5.10 3.33
N VAL A 147 12.98 -4.29 2.39
CA VAL A 147 14.04 -4.64 1.44
C VAL A 147 15.09 -3.54 1.43
N GLU A 148 16.35 -3.90 1.64
CA GLU A 148 17.49 -3.00 1.48
C GLU A 148 17.90 -2.90 0.01
N GLY A 149 18.03 -1.68 -0.52
CA GLY A 149 18.60 -1.42 -1.86
C GLY A 149 17.59 -1.34 -3.03
N GLU A 150 18.08 -0.80 -4.16
CA GLU A 150 17.35 -0.80 -5.44
C GLU A 150 17.47 -2.19 -6.10
N ALA A 151 16.33 -2.75 -6.50
CA ALA A 151 16.26 -3.97 -7.31
C ALA A 151 16.28 -3.61 -8.80
#